data_AF-A0A522MCS9-F1
#
_entry.id   AF-A0A522MCS9-F1
#
_cell.length_a   1.000
_cell.length_b   1.000
_cell.length_c   1.000
_cell.angle_alpha   90.00
_cell.angle_beta   90.00
_cell.angle_gamma   90.00
#
_symmetry.space_group_name_H-M   'P 1'
#
loop_
_entity.id
_entity.type
_entity.pdbx_description
1 polymer ?
#
loop_
_entity_poly.entity_id
_entity_poly.type
_entity_poly.pdbx_seq_one_letter_code
_entity_poly.pdbx_strand_id
1 'polypeptide(L)'
;MSHHLTNQAWEVELRSNQKIVFLALAHLSQLSTQESTPTVRRLAFMCGLSDSGVRDQLQQLIEARLVERIATADGAGFRIYLGSRS
;
A
#
# COMPACT_ATOMS: atom_id res chain seq x y z
N MET A 1 -16.19 -24.02 3.94
CA MET A 1 -14.94 -23.56 4.57
C MET A 1 -14.83 -22.07 4.32
N SER A 2 -14.72 -21.24 5.37
CA SER A 2 -14.46 -19.82 5.22
C SER A 2 -12.97 -19.62 4.94
N HIS A 3 -12.62 -19.16 3.73
CA HIS A 3 -11.27 -18.69 3.46
C HIS A 3 -11.08 -17.38 4.24
N HIS A 4 -10.34 -17.42 5.35
CA HIS A 4 -9.90 -16.20 6.03
C HIS A 4 -8.85 -15.54 5.13
N LEU A 5 -9.29 -14.62 4.27
CA LEU A 5 -8.37 -13.76 3.52
C LEU A 5 -7.73 -12.81 4.51
N THR A 6 -6.48 -13.07 4.88
CA THR A 6 -5.69 -12.21 5.76
C THR A 6 -4.62 -11.51 4.95
N ASN A 7 -4.47 -10.20 5.16
CA ASN A 7 -3.42 -9.42 4.54
C ASN A 7 -2.07 -9.72 5.21
N GLN A 8 -1.08 -10.19 4.44
CA GLN A 8 0.26 -10.56 4.91
C GLN A 8 1.29 -9.41 4.85
N ALA A 9 0.86 -8.15 4.81
CA ALA A 9 1.76 -6.99 4.69
C ALA A 9 2.76 -6.84 5.85
N TRP A 10 2.44 -7.39 7.03
CA TRP A 10 3.36 -7.39 8.17
C TRP A 10 4.61 -8.24 7.96
N GLU A 11 4.59 -9.21 7.06
CA GLU A 11 5.75 -10.06 6.77
C GLU A 11 6.77 -9.39 5.83
N VAL A 12 6.39 -8.32 5.12
CA VAL A 12 7.30 -7.64 4.17
C VAL A 12 8.33 -6.79 4.91
N GLU A 13 9.61 -7.12 4.83
CA GLU A 13 10.67 -6.37 5.52
C GLU A 13 10.86 -4.95 4.94
N LEU A 14 10.45 -3.94 5.70
CA LEU A 14 10.56 -2.52 5.32
C LEU A 14 10.95 -1.67 6.53
N ARG A 15 11.57 -0.52 6.26
CA ARG A 15 12.00 0.43 7.32
C ARG A 15 10.84 1.35 7.73
N SER A 16 10.71 1.59 9.03
CA SER A 16 9.85 2.60 9.70
C SER A 16 8.73 3.19 8.82
N ASN A 17 8.95 4.37 8.22
CA ASN A 17 7.91 5.12 7.51
C ASN A 17 7.42 4.39 6.26
N GLN A 18 8.32 3.71 5.56
CA GLN A 18 8.00 2.90 4.38
C GLN A 18 7.05 1.75 4.76
N LYS A 19 7.33 1.08 5.90
CA LYS A 19 6.48 0.03 6.45
C LYS A 19 5.10 0.57 6.82
N ILE A 20 5.02 1.71 7.47
CA ILE A 20 3.74 2.33 7.88
C ILE A 20 2.89 2.67 6.65
N VAL A 21 3.47 3.30 5.63
CA VAL A 21 2.74 3.64 4.38
C VAL A 21 2.27 2.37 3.67
N PHE A 22 3.11 1.33 3.61
CA PHE A 22 2.74 0.05 3.00
C PHE A 22 1.59 -0.64 3.75
N LEU A 23 1.65 -0.66 5.08
CA LEU A 23 0.58 -1.21 5.93
C LEU A 23 -0.73 -0.41 5.79
N ALA A 24 -0.65 0.90 5.64
CA ALA A 24 -1.82 1.73 5.39
C ALA A 24 -2.47 1.41 4.04
N LEU A 25 -1.69 1.27 2.97
CA LEU A 25 -2.19 0.81 1.67
C LEU A 25 -2.83 -0.58 1.79
N ALA A 26 -2.15 -1.51 2.45
CA ALA A 26 -2.63 -2.86 2.74
C ALA A 26 -3.96 -2.90 3.47
N HIS A 27 -4.13 -2.05 4.47
CA HIS A 27 -5.39 -1.92 5.20
C HIS A 27 -6.54 -1.40 4.32
N LEU A 28 -6.24 -0.52 3.36
CA LEU A 28 -7.23 0.09 2.47
C LEU A 28 -7.50 -0.73 1.20
N SER A 29 -6.64 -1.68 0.88
CA SER A 29 -6.76 -2.51 -0.32
C SER A 29 -7.85 -3.56 -0.19
N GLN A 30 -8.59 -3.77 -1.28
CA GLN A 30 -9.50 -4.91 -1.39
C GLN A 30 -8.69 -6.21 -1.38
N LEU A 31 -9.08 -7.19 -0.56
CA LEU A 31 -8.31 -8.42 -0.40
C LEU A 31 -8.22 -9.26 -1.70
N SER A 32 -9.22 -9.17 -2.59
CA SER A 32 -9.27 -9.91 -3.85
C SER A 32 -8.34 -9.36 -4.92
N THR A 33 -8.18 -8.04 -5.00
CA THR A 33 -7.42 -7.36 -6.07
C THR A 33 -6.10 -6.74 -5.58
N GLN A 34 -5.98 -6.55 -4.26
CA GLN A 34 -4.90 -5.81 -3.62
C GLN A 34 -4.84 -4.32 -4.02
N GLU A 35 -5.95 -3.79 -4.53
CA GLU A 35 -6.06 -2.42 -5.04
C GLU A 35 -6.75 -1.48 -4.06
N SER A 36 -6.30 -0.23 -4.04
CA SER A 36 -6.92 0.86 -3.28
C SER A 36 -6.77 2.20 -4.02
N THR A 37 -7.65 3.16 -3.73
CA THR A 37 -7.65 4.51 -4.31
C THR A 37 -7.50 5.64 -3.26
N PRO A 38 -6.58 5.52 -2.28
CA PRO A 38 -6.41 6.57 -1.28
C PRO A 38 -5.74 7.81 -1.86
N THR A 39 -6.18 8.98 -1.39
CA THR A 39 -5.45 10.23 -1.64
C THR A 39 -4.19 10.31 -0.79
N VAL A 40 -3.18 11.05 -1.26
CA VAL A 40 -1.96 11.32 -0.48
C VAL A 40 -2.27 11.93 0.88
N ARG A 41 -3.24 12.86 0.93
CA ARG A 41 -3.68 13.50 2.18
C ARG A 41 -4.24 12.48 3.18
N ARG A 42 -5.02 11.50 2.73
CA ARG A 42 -5.56 10.43 3.60
C ARG A 42 -4.42 9.57 4.15
N LEU A 43 -3.48 9.19 3.30
CA LEU A 43 -2.30 8.43 3.73
C LEU A 43 -1.45 9.22 4.72
N ALA A 44 -1.23 10.51 4.47
CA ALA A 44 -0.47 11.40 5.36
C ALA A 44 -1.08 11.44 6.77
N PHE A 45 -2.41 11.62 6.84
CA PHE A 45 -3.15 11.56 8.11
C PHE A 45 -3.02 10.19 8.80
N MET A 46 -3.25 9.09 8.08
CA MET A 46 -3.18 7.74 8.66
C MET A 46 -1.77 7.35 9.13
N CYS A 47 -0.74 7.80 8.41
CA CYS A 47 0.65 7.43 8.69
C CYS A 47 1.34 8.40 9.66
N GLY A 48 0.71 9.53 10.02
CA GLY A 48 1.34 10.57 10.82
C GLY A 48 2.52 11.25 10.10
N LEU A 49 2.44 11.37 8.77
CA LEU A 49 3.50 11.90 7.91
C LEU A 49 3.05 13.19 7.21
N SER A 50 4.01 13.96 6.71
CA SER A 50 3.71 15.04 5.78
C SER A 50 3.31 14.49 4.40
N ASP A 51 2.60 15.32 3.66
CA ASP A 51 2.23 15.07 2.27
C ASP A 51 3.44 14.75 1.37
N SER A 52 4.56 15.44 1.55
CA SER A 52 5.81 15.17 0.82
C SER A 52 6.43 13.85 1.27
N GLY A 53 6.49 13.60 2.58
CA GLY A 53 7.04 12.36 3.13
C GLY A 53 6.30 11.13 2.62
N VAL A 54 4.97 11.17 2.51
CA VAL A 54 4.19 10.09 1.90
C VAL A 54 4.55 9.89 0.43
N ARG A 55 4.68 10.97 -0.35
CA ARG A 55 5.06 10.85 -1.77
C ARG A 55 6.43 10.20 -1.92
N ASP A 56 7.39 10.57 -1.06
CA ASP A 56 8.73 9.98 -1.05
C ASP A 56 8.69 8.49 -0.71
N GLN A 57 7.92 8.10 0.32
CA GLN A 57 7.78 6.68 0.67
C GLN A 57 7.07 5.87 -0.42
N LEU A 58 6.03 6.43 -1.05
CA LEU A 58 5.35 5.81 -2.18
C LEU A 58 6.30 5.59 -3.35
N GLN A 59 7.13 6.59 -3.66
CA GLN A 59 8.13 6.48 -4.73
C GLN A 59 9.12 5.35 -4.44
N GLN A 60 9.65 5.27 -3.22
CA GLN A 60 10.56 4.19 -2.79
C GLN A 60 9.89 2.80 -2.86
N LEU A 61 8.62 2.69 -2.48
CA LEU A 61 7.85 1.44 -2.58
C LEU A 61 7.62 1.00 -4.03
N ILE A 62 7.42 1.96 -4.94
CA ILE A 62 7.28 1.70 -6.38
C ILE A 62 8.60 1.23 -6.97
N GLU A 63 9.71 1.90 -6.63
CA GLU A 63 11.06 1.51 -7.04
C GLU A 63 11.42 0.10 -6.54
N ALA A 64 10.98 -0.25 -5.32
CA ALA A 64 11.12 -1.58 -4.76
C ALA A 64 10.16 -2.63 -5.35
N ARG A 65 9.28 -2.24 -6.29
CA ARG A 65 8.25 -3.08 -6.93
C ARG A 65 7.26 -3.72 -5.95
N LEU A 66 7.06 -3.09 -4.79
CA LEU A 66 6.07 -3.53 -3.79
C LEU A 66 4.73 -2.82 -3.97
N VAL A 67 4.72 -1.70 -4.68
CA VAL A 67 3.52 -0.93 -5.02
C VAL A 67 3.57 -0.56 -6.50
N GLU A 68 2.43 -0.59 -7.16
CA GLU A 68 2.26 -0.11 -8.54
C GLU A 68 1.17 0.95 -8.56
N ARG A 69 1.38 2.01 -9.35
CA ARG A 69 0.32 2.98 -9.67
C ARG A 69 -0.55 2.38 -10.76
N ILE A 70 -1.86 2.36 -10.53
CA ILE A 70 -2.83 1.84 -11.48
C ILE A 70 -3.89 2.89 -11.78
N ALA A 71 -4.55 2.74 -12.93
CA ALA A 71 -5.81 3.42 -13.19
C ALA A 71 -6.95 2.47 -12.79
N THR A 72 -7.85 2.93 -11.93
CA THR A 72 -9.07 2.25 -11.56
C THR A 72 -10.27 3.00 -12.14
N ALA A 73 -11.47 2.42 -12.05
CA ALA A 73 -12.71 3.11 -12.44
C ALA A 73 -12.91 4.43 -11.67
N ASP A 74 -12.39 4.52 -10.45
CA ASP A 74 -12.51 5.68 -9.57
C ASP A 74 -11.33 6.67 -9.69
N GLY A 75 -10.39 6.44 -10.61
CA GLY A 75 -9.24 7.31 -10.88
C GLY A 75 -7.90 6.66 -10.58
N ALA A 76 -6.92 7.48 -10.16
CA ALA A 76 -5.58 6.98 -9.86
C ALA A 76 -5.57 6.19 -8.53
N GLY A 77 -5.06 4.98 -8.57
CA GLY A 77 -4.96 4.09 -7.42
C GLY A 77 -3.60 3.43 -7.27
N PHE A 78 -3.52 2.53 -6.31
CA PHE A 78 -2.34 1.74 -5.99
C PHE A 78 -2.71 0.28 -5.88
N ARG A 79 -1.92 -0.59 -6.51
CA ARG A 79 -1.90 -2.02 -6.22
C ARG A 79 -0.68 -2.34 -5.36
N ILE A 80 -0.88 -3.09 -4.30
CA ILE A 80 0.25 -3.58 -3.48
C ILE A 80 0.58 -5.02 -3.85
N TYR A 81 1.81 -5.43 -3.59
CA TYR A 81 2.28 -6.79 -3.74
C TYR A 81 2.72 -7.33 -2.38
N LEU A 82 1.89 -8.18 -1.80
CA LEU A 82 2.19 -8.92 -0.57
C LEU A 82 3.02 -10.16 -0.98
N GLY A 83 4.16 -10.42 -0.31
CA GLY A 83 5.07 -11.51 -0.69
C GLY A 83 4.36 -12.89 -0.76
N SER A 84 4.77 -13.86 -1.57
CA SER A 84 5.83 -13.96 -2.58
C SER A 84 5.18 -14.46 -3.88
N ARG A 85 5.67 -14.05 -5.05
CA ARG A 85 5.50 -14.90 -6.23
C ARG A 85 6.46 -16.08 -6.03
N SER A 86 5.98 -17.14 -5.38
CA SER A 86 6.60 -18.47 -5.46
C SER A 86 6.35 -19.04 -6.84
#